data_AF-A0A0F9DXL8-F1
#
_entry.id   AF-A0A0F9DXL8-F1
#
_cell.length_a   1.000
_cell.length_b   1.000
_cell.length_c   1.000
_cell.angle_alpha   90.00
_cell.angle_beta   90.00
_cell.angle_gamma   90.00
#
_symmetry.space_group_name_H-M   'P 1'
#
loop_
_entity.id
_entity.type
_entity.pdbx_description
1 polymer ?
#
loop_
_entity_poly.entity_id
_entity_poly.type
_entity_poly.pdbx_seq_one_letter_code
_entity_poly.pdbx_strand_id
1 'polypeptide(L)'
;MNKAGLGTSGSATAWYVIPGDSYLVRWFNTLHWPYTMWNLSYVAIGAALADEVRWDVLGWTCLAFFLGMGVAAHALDLLKGDPLALRLPRAHLVVVAVVSLALAALVGVMNIVWGNVPAEMALGILF
;
A
#
# COMPACT_ATOMS: atom_id res chain seq x y z
N MET A 1 -38.40 -6.28 -20.82
CA MET A 1 -37.81 -6.96 -22.00
C MET A 1 -36.78 -6.01 -22.59
N ASN A 2 -35.49 -6.25 -22.69
CA ASN A 2 -34.70 -7.47 -22.57
C ASN A 2 -33.29 -7.18 -22.07
N LYS A 3 -32.73 -8.17 -21.38
CA LYS A 3 -31.32 -8.36 -21.05
C LYS A 3 -30.47 -8.28 -22.32
N ALA A 4 -29.55 -7.33 -22.41
CA ALA A 4 -28.39 -7.42 -23.30
C ALA A 4 -27.31 -6.47 -22.77
N GLY A 5 -26.27 -7.03 -22.15
CA GLY A 5 -25.15 -6.23 -21.64
C GLY A 5 -24.26 -6.93 -20.61
N LEU A 6 -24.65 -8.11 -20.10
CA LEU A 6 -23.71 -8.98 -19.39
C LEU A 6 -22.87 -9.70 -20.45
N GLY A 7 -21.85 -8.99 -20.94
CA GLY A 7 -20.77 -9.58 -21.70
C GLY A 7 -20.22 -10.78 -20.93
N THR A 8 -20.40 -11.96 -21.51
CA THR A 8 -19.71 -13.17 -21.10
C THR A 8 -18.21 -12.96 -21.23
N SER A 9 -17.46 -13.36 -20.20
CA SER A 9 -15.99 -13.47 -20.16
C SER A 9 -15.17 -12.18 -20.29
N GLY A 10 -15.24 -11.31 -19.29
CA GLY A 10 -14.12 -10.45 -18.90
C GLY A 10 -13.40 -11.10 -17.73
N SER A 11 -12.30 -11.80 -18.00
CA SER A 11 -11.40 -12.43 -17.02
C SER A 11 -11.35 -11.63 -15.71
N ALA A 12 -11.71 -12.23 -14.59
CA ALA A 12 -11.25 -11.72 -13.30
C ALA A 12 -9.71 -11.82 -13.36
N THR A 13 -9.05 -10.71 -13.66
CA THR A 13 -7.63 -10.69 -14.07
C THR A 13 -6.70 -11.18 -12.97
N ALA A 14 -7.17 -11.30 -11.72
CA ALA A 14 -6.47 -11.97 -10.64
C ALA A 14 -7.42 -12.77 -9.72
N TRP A 15 -6.94 -13.90 -9.19
CA TRP A 15 -7.73 -14.88 -8.44
C TRP A 15 -8.28 -14.37 -7.09
N TYR A 16 -7.64 -13.35 -6.50
CA TYR A 16 -7.99 -12.80 -5.19
C TYR A 16 -8.96 -11.61 -5.28
N VAL A 17 -9.40 -11.23 -6.48
CA VAL A 17 -10.35 -10.12 -6.67
C VAL A 17 -11.70 -10.52 -6.10
N ILE A 18 -12.21 -9.72 -5.16
CA ILE A 18 -13.54 -9.93 -4.61
C ILE A 18 -14.56 -9.38 -5.62
N PRO A 19 -15.52 -10.20 -6.10
CA PRO A 19 -16.56 -9.74 -7.00
C PRO A 19 -17.52 -8.80 -6.27
N GLY A 20 -17.72 -7.60 -6.81
CA GLY A 20 -18.69 -6.64 -6.27
C GLY A 20 -18.43 -5.20 -6.72
N ASP A 21 -19.52 -4.46 -6.94
CA ASP A 21 -19.49 -3.06 -7.36
C ASP A 21 -19.61 -2.06 -6.19
N SER A 22 -19.41 -2.50 -4.95
CA SER A 22 -19.40 -1.58 -3.83
C SER A 22 -18.14 -0.71 -3.85
N TYR A 23 -18.27 0.54 -3.41
CA TYR A 23 -17.13 1.46 -3.37
C TYR A 23 -15.99 0.94 -2.48
N LEU A 24 -16.34 0.30 -1.37
CA LEU A 24 -15.39 -0.31 -0.44
C LEU A 24 -14.66 -1.51 -1.07
N VAL A 25 -15.38 -2.36 -1.82
CA VAL A 25 -14.76 -3.52 -2.49
C VAL A 25 -13.77 -3.08 -3.57
N ARG A 26 -14.08 -2.00 -4.31
CA ARG A 26 -13.12 -1.43 -5.27
C ARG A 26 -11.82 -0.95 -4.61
N TRP A 27 -11.94 -0.24 -3.49
CA TRP A 27 -10.76 0.17 -2.71
C TRP A 27 -10.01 -1.01 -2.10
N PHE A 28 -10.73 -2.02 -1.61
CA PHE A 28 -10.12 -3.24 -1.09
C PHE A 28 -9.32 -3.98 -2.17
N ASN A 29 -9.88 -4.13 -3.37
CA ASN A 29 -9.20 -4.77 -4.50
C ASN A 29 -8.00 -3.94 -5.00
N THR A 30 -8.04 -2.61 -4.84
CA THR A 30 -6.91 -1.72 -5.19
C THR A 30 -5.65 -2.08 -4.42
N LEU A 31 -5.77 -2.53 -3.16
CA LEU A 31 -4.62 -2.81 -2.31
C LEU A 31 -3.85 -4.08 -2.66
N HIS A 32 -4.35 -4.91 -3.58
CA HIS A 32 -3.69 -6.16 -3.98
C HIS A 32 -3.21 -6.95 -2.74
N TRP A 33 -4.12 -7.24 -1.82
CA TRP A 33 -3.78 -7.71 -0.46
C TRP A 33 -2.71 -8.80 -0.39
N PRO A 34 -2.72 -9.86 -1.22
CA PRO A 34 -1.64 -10.85 -1.20
C PRO A 34 -0.26 -10.23 -1.44
N TYR A 35 -0.14 -9.28 -2.37
CA TYR A 35 1.09 -8.56 -2.67
C TYR A 35 1.49 -7.61 -1.53
N THR A 36 0.56 -6.81 -1.00
CA THR A 36 0.87 -5.89 0.10
C THR A 36 1.30 -6.63 1.37
N MET A 37 0.61 -7.72 1.73
CA MET A 37 0.98 -8.54 2.89
C MET A 37 2.32 -9.25 2.70
N TRP A 38 2.58 -9.74 1.48
CA TRP A 38 3.88 -10.30 1.13
C TRP A 38 5.01 -9.28 1.34
N ASN A 39 4.85 -8.04 0.87
CA ASN A 39 5.87 -7.01 1.10
C ASN A 39 6.01 -6.61 2.58
N LEU A 40 4.91 -6.52 3.34
CA LEU A 40 4.99 -6.27 4.78
C LEU A 40 5.70 -7.40 5.53
N SER A 41 5.60 -8.64 5.06
CA SER A 41 6.34 -9.76 5.65
C SER A 41 7.85 -9.55 5.57
N TYR A 42 8.35 -8.89 4.53
CA TYR A 42 9.76 -8.55 4.42
C TYR A 42 10.22 -7.54 5.46
N VAL A 43 9.36 -6.59 5.84
CA VAL A 43 9.65 -5.67 6.95
C VAL A 43 9.78 -6.44 8.27
N ALA A 44 8.87 -7.38 8.52
CA ALA A 44 8.92 -8.23 9.72
C ALA A 44 10.14 -9.15 9.72
N ILE A 45 10.50 -9.75 8.58
CA ILE A 45 11.70 -10.57 8.43
C ILE A 45 12.95 -9.71 8.70
N GLY A 46 13.04 -8.51 8.14
CA GLY A 46 14.14 -7.59 8.40
C GLY A 46 14.31 -7.26 9.89
N ALA A 47 13.21 -7.01 10.59
CA ALA A 47 13.25 -6.78 12.04
C ALA A 47 13.67 -8.03 12.83
N ALA A 48 13.26 -9.24 12.40
CA ALA A 48 13.63 -10.50 13.05
C ALA A 48 15.10 -10.89 12.83
N LEU A 49 15.78 -10.29 11.85
CA LEU A 49 17.22 -10.46 11.62
C LEU A 49 18.07 -9.56 12.53
N ALA A 50 17.46 -8.58 13.20
CA ALA A 50 18.17 -7.73 14.16
C ALA A 50 18.48 -8.50 15.46
N ASP A 51 19.57 -8.11 16.12
CA ASP A 51 20.00 -8.71 17.41
C ASP A 51 18.93 -8.55 18.50
N GLU A 52 18.23 -7.41 18.50
CA GLU A 52 17.08 -7.14 19.37
C GLU A 52 15.90 -6.57 18.56
N VAL A 53 14.72 -7.17 18.74
CA VAL A 53 13.50 -6.73 18.03
C VAL A 53 12.85 -5.56 18.76
N ARG A 54 12.99 -4.38 18.16
CA ARG A 54 12.28 -3.16 18.59
C ARG A 54 10.87 -3.10 18.00
N TRP A 55 9.89 -3.57 18.78
CA TRP A 55 8.49 -3.66 18.37
C TRP A 55 7.84 -2.32 18.02
N ASP A 56 8.25 -1.24 18.68
CA ASP A 56 7.84 0.13 18.40
C ASP A 56 8.26 0.55 16.99
N VAL A 57 9.54 0.34 16.65
CA VAL A 57 10.10 0.68 15.34
C VAL A 57 9.51 -0.19 14.24
N LEU A 58 9.34 -1.48 14.50
CA LEU A 58 8.68 -2.41 13.58
C LEU A 58 7.26 -1.94 13.26
N GLY A 59 6.47 -1.59 14.27
CA GLY A 59 5.10 -1.09 14.09
C GLY A 59 5.04 0.16 13.22
N TRP A 60 5.89 1.15 13.50
CA TRP A 60 5.96 2.38 12.70
C TRP A 60 6.46 2.13 11.28
N THR A 61 7.43 1.24 11.10
CA THR A 61 7.98 0.90 9.77
C THR A 61 6.94 0.17 8.93
N CYS A 62 6.20 -0.78 9.51
CA CYS A 62 5.08 -1.44 8.86
C CYS A 62 3.99 -0.44 8.44
N LEU A 63 3.65 0.52 9.32
CA LEU A 63 2.67 1.55 8.99
C LEU A 63 3.15 2.45 7.84
N ALA A 64 4.38 2.94 7.92
CA ALA A 64 4.96 3.79 6.87
C ALA A 64 5.05 3.06 5.53
N PHE A 65 5.49 1.79 5.54
CA PHE A 65 5.59 0.97 4.34
C PHE A 65 4.20 0.69 3.75
N PHE A 66 3.22 0.34 4.57
CA PHE A 66 1.84 0.14 4.11
C PHE A 66 1.27 1.41 3.47
N LEU A 67 1.47 2.57 4.08
CA LEU A 67 0.98 3.84 3.54
C LEU A 67 1.67 4.22 2.22
N GLY A 68 3.00 4.10 2.14
CA GLY A 68 3.76 4.45 0.93
C GLY A 68 3.59 3.42 -0.19
N MET A 69 3.98 2.17 0.06
CA MET A 69 4.03 1.12 -0.96
C MET A 69 2.73 0.34 -1.11
N GLY A 70 1.91 0.26 -0.05
CA GLY A 70 0.61 -0.42 -0.11
C GLY A 70 -0.51 0.48 -0.63
N VAL A 71 -0.62 1.71 -0.12
CA VAL A 71 -1.71 2.63 -0.48
C VAL A 71 -1.31 3.58 -1.59
N ALA A 72 -0.24 4.37 -1.41
CA ALA A 72 0.10 5.42 -2.37
C ALA A 72 0.53 4.84 -3.73
N ALA A 73 1.40 3.83 -3.73
CA ALA A 73 1.86 3.19 -4.97
C ALA A 73 0.71 2.62 -5.80
N HIS A 74 -0.20 1.83 -5.19
CA HIS A 74 -1.34 1.29 -5.92
C HIS A 74 -2.31 2.37 -6.41
N ALA A 75 -2.51 3.46 -5.65
CA ALA A 75 -3.31 4.58 -6.12
C ALA A 75 -2.67 5.29 -7.32
N LEU A 76 -1.34 5.43 -7.33
CA LEU A 76 -0.57 5.96 -8.46
C LEU A 76 -0.59 5.02 -9.68
N ASP A 77 -0.54 3.71 -9.46
CA ASP A 77 -0.64 2.72 -10.53
C ASP A 77 -1.99 2.81 -11.23
N LEU A 78 -3.10 2.94 -10.47
CA LEU A 78 -4.43 3.15 -11.04
C LEU A 78 -4.56 4.48 -11.80
N LEU A 79 -3.79 5.51 -11.43
CA LEU A 79 -3.73 6.76 -12.20
C LEU A 79 -3.01 6.60 -13.55
N LYS A 80 -2.02 5.69 -13.59
CA LYS A 80 -1.25 5.33 -14.78
C LYS A 80 -2.03 4.39 -15.71
N GLY A 81 -2.80 3.47 -15.15
CA GLY A 81 -3.70 2.59 -15.88
C GLY A 81 -4.59 1.79 -14.94
N ASP A 82 -5.82 1.52 -15.35
CA ASP A 82 -6.81 0.78 -14.54
C ASP A 82 -7.00 -0.66 -15.09
N PRO A 83 -6.05 -1.58 -14.85
CA PRO A 83 -6.09 -2.94 -15.39
C PRO A 83 -7.23 -3.77 -14.80
N LEU A 84 -7.74 -3.37 -13.64
CA LEU A 84 -8.86 -4.02 -12.95
C LEU A 84 -10.22 -3.37 -13.32
N ALA A 85 -10.23 -2.35 -14.19
CA ALA A 85 -11.41 -1.60 -14.58
C ALA A 85 -12.28 -1.16 -13.39
N LEU A 86 -11.65 -0.78 -12.27
CA LEU A 86 -12.32 -0.35 -11.04
C LEU A 86 -13.07 0.98 -11.23
N ARG A 87 -12.67 1.79 -12.22
CA ARG A 87 -13.29 3.07 -12.61
C ARG A 87 -13.39 4.04 -11.43
N LEU A 88 -12.38 4.03 -10.56
CA LEU A 88 -12.31 4.99 -9.44
C LEU A 88 -12.04 6.40 -9.96
N PRO A 89 -12.69 7.43 -9.39
CA PRO A 89 -12.48 8.83 -9.79
C PRO A 89 -11.03 9.26 -9.55
N ARG A 90 -10.37 9.78 -10.60
CA ARG A 90 -8.95 10.21 -10.57
C ARG A 90 -8.62 11.15 -9.41
N ALA A 91 -9.52 12.09 -9.09
CA ALA A 91 -9.32 13.01 -7.98
C ALA A 91 -9.12 12.30 -6.63
N HIS A 92 -9.87 11.22 -6.37
CA HIS A 92 -9.73 10.46 -5.13
C HIS A 92 -8.41 9.69 -5.10
N LEU A 93 -7.98 9.12 -6.22
CA LEU A 93 -6.69 8.44 -6.32
C LEU A 93 -5.52 9.40 -6.04
N VAL A 94 -5.56 10.62 -6.60
CA VAL A 94 -4.53 11.64 -6.34
C VAL A 94 -4.52 12.05 -4.86
N VAL A 95 -5.69 12.34 -4.29
CA VAL A 95 -5.79 12.73 -2.88
C VAL A 95 -5.26 11.62 -1.98
N VAL A 96 -5.69 10.37 -2.20
CA VAL A 96 -5.23 9.22 -1.42
C VAL A 96 -3.72 9.03 -1.57
N ALA A 97 -3.20 9.07 -2.80
CA ALA A 97 -1.76 8.94 -3.05
C ALA A 97 -0.94 10.01 -2.32
N VAL A 98 -1.31 11.29 -2.45
CA VAL A 98 -0.58 12.39 -1.83
C VAL A 98 -0.67 12.33 -0.30
N VAL A 99 -1.87 12.11 0.25
CA VAL A 99 -2.08 12.07 1.71
C VAL A 99 -1.38 10.87 2.33
N SER A 100 -1.53 9.68 1.77
CA SER A 100 -0.86 8.48 2.30
C SER A 100 0.66 8.58 2.20
N LEU A 101 1.21 9.10 1.10
CA LEU A 101 2.64 9.31 0.95
C LEU A 101 3.18 10.36 1.93
N ALA A 102 2.46 11.47 2.13
CA ALA A 102 2.83 12.49 3.09
C ALA A 102 2.82 11.95 4.54
N LEU A 103 1.81 11.14 4.89
CA LEU A 103 1.75 10.48 6.19
C LEU A 103 2.90 9.47 6.37
N ALA A 104 3.22 8.68 5.34
CA ALA A 104 4.36 7.76 5.38
C ALA A 104 5.68 8.51 5.64
N ALA A 105 5.92 9.60 4.91
CA ALA A 105 7.09 10.45 5.10
C ALA A 105 7.13 11.07 6.52
N LEU A 106 5.99 11.55 7.01
CA LEU A 106 5.87 12.10 8.36
C LEU A 106 6.23 11.08 9.44
N VAL A 107 5.73 9.84 9.33
CA VAL A 107 6.07 8.75 10.27
C VAL A 107 7.58 8.49 10.27
N GLY A 108 8.23 8.49 9.09
CA GLY A 108 9.67 8.35 8.98
C GLY A 108 10.43 9.48 9.68
N VAL A 109 10.06 10.75 9.40
CA VAL A 109 10.68 11.92 10.03
C VAL A 109 10.49 11.92 11.55
N MET A 110 9.30 11.59 12.04
CA MET A 110 9.03 11.53 13.47
C MET A 110 9.88 10.46 14.17
N ASN A 111 10.09 9.30 13.55
CA ASN A 111 10.96 8.27 14.12
C ASN A 111 12.44 8.71 14.19
N ILE A 112 12.90 9.51 13.24
CA ILE A 112 14.24 10.12 13.31
C ILE A 112 14.30 11.13 14.46
N VAL A 113 13.32 12.04 14.54
CA VAL A 113 13.27 13.09 15.56
C VAL A 113 13.16 12.53 16.97
N TRP A 114 12.43 11.42 17.17
CA TRP A 114 12.33 10.75 18.46
C TRP A 114 13.54 9.89 18.82
N GLY A 115 14.56 9.81 17.96
CA GLY A 115 15.77 9.02 18.22
C GLY A 115 15.54 7.51 18.09
N ASN A 116 14.47 7.09 17.42
CA ASN A 116 14.22 5.68 17.17
C ASN A 116 15.16 5.11 16.09
N VAL A 117 15.76 5.98 15.28
CA VAL A 117 16.70 5.62 14.21
C VAL A 117 18.10 6.08 14.61
N PRO A 118 19.12 5.20 14.56
CA PRO A 118 20.51 5.60 14.77
C PRO A 118 20.92 6.69 13.76
N ALA A 119 21.76 7.64 14.17
CA ALA A 119 22.12 8.79 13.33
C ALA A 119 22.80 8.37 12.01
N GLU A 120 23.62 7.33 12.05
CA GLU A 120 24.25 6.71 10.89
C GLU A 120 23.26 6.17 9.85
N MET A 121 22.13 5.57 10.29
CA MET A 121 21.04 5.15 9.39
C MET A 121 20.27 6.35 8.85
N ALA A 122 20.00 7.35 9.69
CA ALA A 122 19.28 8.56 9.28
C ALA A 122 20.04 9.36 8.20
N LEU A 123 21.37 9.28 8.20
CA LEU A 123 22.25 9.92 7.22
C LEU A 123 22.56 9.03 6.00
N GLY A 124 22.12 7.76 6.00
CA GLY A 124 22.37 6.80 4.93
C GLY A 124 23.83 6.36 4.79
N ILE A 125 24.59 6.37 5.89
CA ILE A 125 26.03 6.09 5.90
C ILE A 125 26.33 4.59 6.10
N LEU A 126 25.36 3.82 6.62
CA LEU A 126 25.43 2.37 6.75
C LEU A 126 24.14 1.74 6.21
N PHE A 127 24.26 1.09 5.05
CA PHE A 127 23.34 0.09 4.52
C PHE A 127 24.15 -1.16 4.19
#